data_AF-B8X445-F1
#
_entry.id   AF-B8X445-F1
#
_cell.length_a   1.000
_cell.length_b   1.000
_cell.length_c   1.000
_cell.angle_alpha   90.00
_cell.angle_beta   90.00
_cell.angle_gamma   90.00
#
_symmetry.space_group_name_H-M   'P 1'
#
loop_
_entity.id
_entity.type
_entity.pdbx_description
1 polymer ?
#
loop_
_entity_poly.entity_id
_entity_poly.type
_entity_poly.pdbx_seq_one_letter_code
_entity_poly.pdbx_strand_id
1 'polypeptide(L)'
;MLCIKVTEHTPVYVIWQRGNKKAKTKGRLLNENVSQAVIDEKFQISTIMEVNSDGVPSKLTVAVDKGKGTLGEADLNLSEYGEGEYKIMKLRLNNCQDPDGFIEIVYVQHHFREDLDKEKKNTKKMKVDYEDKIKTLNEKINTLQTSLENTKTDLSFLHKQKKTWTQEQEIMTNELDTLNRKVNQRESDYSDKEHEAKKIKEELKELEDHKLKILQEMQEFRQANVCLIARAKITRRRRKRRRSEIKWNRQEKTKWDSTILIRLKLNFFHLSCFYRMLILHHQTEEQ
;
A
#
# COMPACT_ATOMS: atom_id res chain seq x y z
N MET A 1 -2.56 42.92 -83.86
CA MET A 1 -2.46 41.75 -82.97
C MET A 1 -3.36 42.03 -81.76
N LEU A 2 -4.58 41.53 -81.79
CA LEU A 2 -5.59 41.76 -80.76
C LEU A 2 -6.01 40.39 -80.22
N CYS A 3 -5.57 40.08 -78.99
CA CYS A 3 -5.94 38.87 -78.27
C CYS A 3 -7.29 39.08 -77.60
N ILE A 4 -8.31 38.30 -77.97
CA ILE A 4 -9.50 38.17 -77.13
C ILE A 4 -9.18 37.12 -76.07
N LYS A 5 -9.11 37.59 -74.83
CA LYS A 5 -8.75 36.80 -73.66
C LYS A 5 -10.01 36.09 -73.18
N VAL A 6 -10.09 34.76 -73.37
CA VAL A 6 -11.10 33.93 -72.69
C VAL A 6 -10.80 34.02 -71.19
N THR A 7 -11.59 34.83 -70.49
CA THR A 7 -11.29 35.28 -69.11
C THR A 7 -12.12 34.56 -68.06
N GLU A 8 -13.10 33.75 -68.47
CA GLU A 8 -13.95 32.96 -67.58
C GLU A 8 -14.13 31.55 -68.16
N HIS A 9 -14.26 30.56 -67.27
CA HIS A 9 -14.49 29.16 -67.65
C HIS A 9 -15.93 29.00 -68.16
N THR A 10 -16.13 29.11 -69.47
CA THR A 10 -17.43 28.86 -70.11
C THR A 10 -17.56 27.38 -70.47
N PRO A 11 -18.43 26.60 -69.81
CA PRO A 11 -18.64 25.21 -70.18
C PRO A 11 -19.44 25.13 -71.49
N VAL A 12 -18.85 24.57 -72.54
CA VAL A 12 -19.57 24.22 -73.77
C VAL A 12 -20.05 22.77 -73.66
N TYR A 13 -21.36 22.56 -73.65
CA TYR A 13 -21.95 21.22 -73.66
C TYR A 13 -22.29 20.84 -75.10
N VAL A 14 -21.56 19.86 -75.63
CA VAL A 14 -21.86 19.27 -76.93
C VAL A 14 -22.68 18.00 -76.68
N ILE A 15 -23.95 17.99 -77.11
CA ILE A 15 -24.81 16.80 -77.02
C ILE A 15 -24.94 16.24 -78.43
N TRP A 16 -24.34 15.07 -78.68
CA TRP A 16 -24.49 14.37 -79.94
C TRP A 16 -25.67 13.41 -79.88
N GLN A 17 -26.55 13.45 -80.87
CA GLN A 17 -27.66 12.49 -81.03
C GLN A 17 -27.57 11.84 -82.40
N ARG A 18 -27.62 10.51 -82.43
CA ARG A 18 -27.80 9.73 -83.66
C ARG A 18 -29.08 8.92 -83.53
N GLY A 19 -30.17 9.42 -84.11
CA GLY A 19 -31.49 8.81 -84.01
C GLY A 19 -32.04 8.73 -82.57
N ASN A 20 -32.77 7.66 -82.24
CA ASN A 20 -33.57 7.52 -81.00
C ASN A 20 -32.79 7.11 -79.72
N LYS A 21 -31.45 7.16 -79.69
CA LYS A 21 -30.66 6.82 -78.49
C LYS A 21 -30.09 8.06 -77.81
N LYS A 22 -30.51 8.33 -76.56
CA LYS A 22 -30.00 9.42 -75.70
C LYS A 22 -28.93 8.89 -74.76
N ALA A 23 -27.70 9.42 -74.82
CA ALA A 23 -26.67 9.16 -73.82
C ALA A 23 -26.68 10.29 -72.76
N LYS A 24 -26.89 9.95 -71.49
CA LYS A 24 -26.82 10.92 -70.37
C LYS A 24 -25.37 11.04 -69.90
N THR A 25 -24.76 12.22 -70.02
CA THR A 25 -23.47 12.52 -69.39
C THR A 25 -23.68 12.99 -67.94
N LYS A 26 -22.94 12.42 -66.98
CA LYS A 26 -22.92 12.88 -65.58
C LYS A 26 -21.78 13.90 -65.43
N GLY A 27 -22.10 15.12 -64.99
CA GLY A 27 -21.10 16.15 -64.70
C GLY A 27 -20.32 15.85 -63.41
N ARG A 28 -19.00 15.98 -63.45
CA ARG A 28 -18.14 16.10 -62.25
C ARG A 28 -16.98 17.07 -62.51
N LEU A 29 -16.64 17.84 -61.47
CA LEU A 29 -15.59 18.86 -61.44
C LEU A 29 -14.17 18.26 -61.61
N LEU A 30 -13.32 18.97 -62.36
CA LEU A 30 -11.90 18.69 -62.55
C LEU A 30 -11.06 19.38 -61.45
N ASN A 31 -9.99 18.71 -61.02
CA ASN A 31 -8.99 19.20 -60.06
C ASN A 31 -7.82 19.87 -60.81
N GLU A 32 -7.23 20.94 -60.26
CA GLU A 32 -6.33 21.89 -60.96
C GLU A 32 -4.94 21.32 -61.34
N ASN A 33 -4.61 20.08 -60.97
CA ASN A 33 -3.25 19.52 -61.13
C ASN A 33 -3.08 18.50 -62.26
N VAL A 34 -4.00 18.43 -63.24
CA VAL A 34 -3.88 17.47 -64.34
C VAL A 34 -3.94 18.19 -65.69
N SER A 35 -2.81 18.17 -66.43
CA SER A 35 -2.63 18.82 -67.75
C SER A 35 -3.22 18.02 -68.93
N GLN A 36 -3.74 16.81 -68.69
CA GLN A 36 -4.53 16.01 -69.64
C GLN A 36 -5.53 15.10 -68.91
N ALA A 37 -6.83 15.25 -69.18
CA ALA A 37 -7.86 14.32 -68.71
C ALA A 37 -8.11 13.25 -69.79
N VAL A 38 -7.73 12.01 -69.50
CA VAL A 38 -8.07 10.84 -70.33
C VAL A 38 -9.43 10.32 -69.88
N ILE A 39 -10.43 10.42 -70.74
CA ILE A 39 -11.75 9.82 -70.56
C ILE A 39 -11.79 8.58 -71.45
N ASP A 40 -11.73 7.43 -70.79
CA ASP A 40 -11.72 6.11 -71.42
C ASP A 40 -13.13 5.52 -71.35
N GLU A 41 -13.98 5.87 -72.32
CA GLU A 41 -15.11 5.04 -72.74
C GLU A 41 -15.56 5.47 -74.16
N LYS A 42 -15.57 4.49 -75.06
CA LYS A 42 -15.64 4.59 -76.53
C LYS A 42 -16.78 5.46 -77.05
N PHE A 43 -16.48 6.69 -77.46
CA PHE A 43 -16.83 7.36 -78.74
C PHE A 43 -16.30 8.80 -78.61
N GLN A 44 -15.00 9.04 -78.83
CA GLN A 44 -14.43 10.39 -78.82
C GLN A 44 -14.77 11.10 -80.12
N ILE A 45 -15.86 11.86 -80.08
CA ILE A 45 -16.11 12.89 -81.07
C ILE A 45 -15.25 14.09 -80.66
N SER A 46 -14.15 14.32 -81.39
CA SER A 46 -13.36 15.53 -81.23
C SER A 46 -14.03 16.65 -82.01
N THR A 47 -14.40 17.73 -81.33
CA THR A 47 -15.00 18.91 -81.97
C THR A 47 -13.94 20.02 -82.01
N ILE A 48 -13.58 20.45 -83.22
CA ILE A 48 -12.65 21.56 -83.45
C ILE A 48 -13.52 22.75 -83.86
N MET A 49 -13.42 23.85 -83.10
CA MET A 49 -14.09 25.09 -83.41
C MET A 49 -13.09 26.04 -84.06
N GLU A 50 -13.31 26.37 -85.33
CA GLU A 50 -12.53 27.37 -86.04
C GLU A 50 -13.12 28.76 -85.79
N VAL A 51 -12.22 29.73 -85.69
CA VAL A 51 -12.53 31.12 -85.36
C VAL A 51 -12.03 31.99 -86.50
N ASN A 52 -12.89 32.87 -87.03
CA ASN A 52 -12.52 33.80 -88.09
C ASN A 52 -11.52 34.86 -87.61
N SER A 53 -10.99 35.68 -88.52
CA SER A 53 -10.04 36.77 -88.22
C SER A 53 -10.54 37.77 -87.16
N ASP A 54 -11.86 37.85 -86.97
CA ASP A 54 -12.52 38.73 -86.00
C ASP A 54 -12.68 38.11 -84.60
N GLY A 55 -12.20 36.88 -84.38
CA GLY A 55 -12.31 36.20 -83.08
C GLY A 55 -13.69 35.59 -82.81
N VAL A 56 -14.58 35.59 -83.80
CA VAL A 56 -15.92 34.97 -83.73
C VAL A 56 -15.85 33.52 -84.24
N PRO A 57 -16.36 32.53 -83.48
CA PRO A 57 -16.48 31.16 -83.95
C PRO A 57 -17.31 31.11 -85.22
N SER A 58 -16.83 30.39 -86.23
CA SER A 58 -17.44 30.36 -87.56
C SER A 58 -17.77 28.97 -88.05
N LYS A 59 -16.94 27.98 -87.69
CA LYS A 59 -17.07 26.62 -88.19
C LYS A 59 -16.81 25.61 -87.08
N LEU A 60 -17.64 24.59 -87.03
CA LEU A 60 -17.57 23.51 -86.06
C LEU A 60 -17.34 22.20 -86.80
N THR A 61 -16.14 21.64 -86.66
CA THR A 61 -15.73 20.40 -87.29
C THR A 61 -15.82 19.26 -86.30
N VAL A 62 -16.56 18.22 -86.66
CA VAL A 62 -16.79 17.03 -85.83
C VAL A 62 -15.94 15.90 -86.42
N ALA A 63 -14.99 15.34 -85.67
CA ALA A 63 -14.06 14.32 -86.15
C ALA A 63 -14.08 13.04 -85.30
N VAL A 64 -13.96 11.88 -85.97
CA VAL A 64 -13.93 10.54 -85.34
C VAL A 64 -12.49 10.18 -85.01
N ASP A 65 -12.12 10.21 -83.74
CA ASP A 65 -10.80 9.84 -83.24
C ASP A 65 -9.61 10.50 -83.99
N LYS A 66 -8.39 10.36 -83.47
CA LYS A 66 -7.20 10.84 -84.19
C LYS A 66 -6.92 9.91 -85.39
N GLY A 67 -7.40 10.29 -86.57
CA GLY A 67 -6.99 9.70 -87.86
C GLY A 67 -8.05 8.93 -88.65
N LYS A 68 -9.33 8.88 -88.23
CA LYS A 68 -10.40 8.15 -88.96
C LYS A 68 -11.32 9.04 -89.83
N GLY A 69 -10.93 10.29 -90.06
CA GLY A 69 -11.67 11.24 -90.89
C GLY A 69 -12.71 12.08 -90.13
N THR A 70 -13.27 13.06 -90.83
CA THR A 70 -14.29 13.98 -90.30
C THR A 70 -15.68 13.34 -90.41
N LEU A 71 -16.49 13.44 -89.34
CA LEU A 71 -17.91 13.05 -89.34
C LEU A 71 -18.75 14.03 -90.15
N GLY A 72 -18.35 15.30 -90.14
CA GLY A 72 -19.02 16.38 -90.85
C GLY A 72 -18.67 17.74 -90.25
N GLU A 73 -19.06 18.78 -90.94
CA GLU A 73 -18.78 20.17 -90.60
C GLU A 73 -20.09 20.95 -90.52
N ALA A 74 -20.20 21.86 -89.56
CA ALA A 74 -21.37 22.72 -89.44
C ALA A 74 -20.93 24.18 -89.32
N ASP A 75 -21.59 25.06 -90.06
CA ASP A 75 -21.43 26.50 -89.87
C ASP A 75 -22.07 26.90 -88.55
N LEU A 76 -21.32 27.60 -87.72
CA LEU A 76 -21.75 28.02 -86.38
C LEU A 76 -21.81 29.53 -86.35
N ASN A 77 -23.02 30.10 -86.41
CA ASN A 77 -23.22 31.53 -86.27
C ASN A 77 -23.71 31.89 -84.86
N LEU A 78 -22.80 32.24 -83.97
CA LEU A 78 -23.16 32.66 -82.60
C LEU A 78 -23.70 34.10 -82.52
N SER A 79 -23.63 34.89 -83.60
CA SER A 79 -24.10 36.28 -83.58
C SER A 79 -25.64 36.41 -83.56
N GLU A 80 -26.37 35.34 -83.89
CA GLU A 80 -27.83 35.29 -83.85
C GLU A 80 -28.41 35.01 -82.45
N TYR A 81 -27.57 35.07 -81.41
CA TYR A 81 -27.92 34.70 -80.04
C TYR A 81 -27.87 35.94 -79.16
N GLY A 82 -29.03 36.30 -78.60
CA GLY A 82 -29.13 37.36 -77.60
C GLY A 82 -28.51 36.93 -76.28
N GLU A 83 -27.94 37.90 -75.56
CA GLU A 83 -27.35 37.68 -74.24
C GLU A 83 -28.41 37.14 -73.26
N GLY A 84 -28.14 35.99 -72.62
CA GLY A 84 -29.00 35.39 -71.59
C GLY A 84 -30.12 34.47 -72.08
N GLU A 85 -30.27 34.25 -73.39
CA GLU A 85 -31.30 33.36 -73.92
C GLU A 85 -30.83 31.90 -74.01
N TYR A 86 -31.65 30.98 -73.48
CA TYR A 86 -31.47 29.55 -73.69
C TYR A 86 -31.96 29.19 -75.09
N LYS A 87 -31.04 28.82 -75.99
CA LYS A 87 -31.40 28.42 -77.35
C LYS A 87 -30.65 27.17 -77.76
N ILE A 88 -31.42 26.19 -78.26
CA ILE A 88 -30.90 24.91 -78.77
C ILE A 88 -30.70 25.06 -80.27
N MET A 89 -29.47 24.88 -80.74
CA MET A 89 -29.13 24.82 -82.16
C MET A 89 -29.09 23.39 -82.63
N LYS A 90 -29.88 23.05 -83.65
CA LYS A 90 -29.66 21.86 -84.46
C LYS A 90 -28.87 22.26 -85.69
N LEU A 91 -27.58 21.97 -85.71
CA LEU A 91 -26.73 22.26 -86.86
C LEU A 91 -26.59 21.00 -87.71
N ARG A 92 -27.00 21.08 -88.98
CA ARG A 92 -26.86 19.97 -89.91
C ARG A 92 -25.39 19.77 -90.24
N LEU A 93 -24.93 18.52 -90.25
CA LEU A 93 -23.55 18.18 -90.57
C LEU A 93 -23.39 18.10 -92.10
N ASN A 94 -22.68 19.06 -92.67
CA ASN A 94 -22.20 19.01 -94.04
C ASN A 94 -21.11 17.93 -94.17
N ASN A 95 -21.01 17.29 -95.33
CA ASN A 95 -20.05 16.21 -95.59
C ASN A 95 -20.17 14.99 -94.66
N CYS A 96 -21.36 14.74 -94.11
CA CYS A 96 -21.65 13.54 -93.33
C CYS A 96 -22.10 12.38 -94.23
N GLN A 97 -21.70 11.14 -93.89
CA GLN A 97 -22.19 9.94 -94.58
C GLN A 97 -23.70 9.73 -94.39
N ASP A 98 -24.25 10.27 -93.30
CA ASP A 98 -25.68 10.26 -93.01
C ASP A 98 -26.28 11.63 -93.40
N PRO A 99 -27.15 11.71 -94.43
CA PRO A 99 -27.69 12.98 -94.92
C PRO A 99 -28.60 13.68 -93.90
N ASP A 100 -29.09 12.94 -92.89
CA ASP A 100 -29.94 13.46 -91.81
C ASP A 100 -29.15 13.70 -90.51
N GLY A 101 -27.82 13.61 -90.55
CA GLY A 101 -26.95 13.89 -89.40
C GLY A 101 -26.99 15.36 -88.97
N PHE A 102 -27.23 15.60 -87.68
CA PHE A 102 -27.16 16.93 -87.07
C PHE A 102 -26.51 16.87 -85.68
N ILE A 103 -26.03 18.01 -85.20
CA ILE A 103 -25.51 18.19 -83.84
C ILE A 103 -26.37 19.20 -83.07
N GLU A 104 -26.66 18.89 -81.81
CA GLU A 104 -27.39 19.79 -80.91
C GLU A 104 -26.42 20.52 -79.99
N ILE A 105 -26.33 21.83 -80.17
CA ILE A 105 -25.54 22.70 -79.31
C ILE A 105 -26.48 23.53 -78.45
N VAL A 106 -26.27 23.46 -77.14
CA VAL A 106 -26.98 24.29 -76.17
C VAL A 106 -26.03 25.36 -75.69
N TYR A 107 -26.36 26.61 -75.96
CA TYR A 107 -25.58 27.76 -75.49
C TYR A 107 -26.36 28.50 -74.40
N VAL A 108 -25.70 28.80 -73.28
CA VAL A 108 -26.23 29.63 -72.20
C VAL A 108 -25.14 30.61 -71.80
N GLN A 109 -25.35 31.89 -72.08
CA GLN A 109 -24.45 32.96 -71.65
C GLN A 109 -24.83 33.35 -70.22
N HIS A 110 -24.06 32.92 -69.23
CA HIS A 110 -24.27 33.27 -67.83
C HIS A 110 -23.57 34.60 -67.47
N HIS A 111 -24.26 35.51 -66.77
CA HIS A 111 -23.65 36.67 -66.11
C HIS A 111 -22.79 36.20 -64.92
N PHE A 112 -21.51 35.92 -65.15
CA PHE A 112 -20.62 35.30 -64.15
C PHE A 112 -19.94 36.30 -63.18
N ARG A 113 -20.02 37.61 -63.46
CA ARG A 113 -19.12 38.59 -62.85
C ARG A 113 -19.48 39.03 -61.42
N GLU A 114 -20.76 39.05 -61.05
CA GLU A 114 -21.19 39.47 -59.71
C GLU A 114 -21.16 38.35 -58.66
N ASP A 115 -21.32 37.09 -59.08
CA ASP A 115 -21.27 35.93 -58.19
C ASP A 115 -19.84 35.55 -57.80
N LEU A 116 -18.87 35.77 -58.70
CA LEU A 116 -17.45 35.50 -58.45
C LEU A 116 -16.87 36.35 -57.31
N ASP A 117 -17.30 37.61 -57.18
CA ASP A 117 -16.84 38.51 -56.12
C ASP A 117 -17.45 38.19 -54.76
N LYS A 118 -18.70 37.69 -54.72
CA LYS A 118 -19.33 37.18 -53.50
C LYS A 118 -18.65 35.89 -53.03
N GLU A 119 -18.32 34.99 -53.95
CA GLU A 119 -17.62 33.73 -53.65
C GLU A 119 -16.18 33.97 -53.15
N LYS A 120 -15.45 34.93 -53.75
CA LYS A 120 -14.14 35.37 -53.25
C LYS A 120 -14.20 35.98 -51.85
N LYS A 121 -15.27 36.70 -51.49
CA LYS A 121 -15.46 37.23 -50.14
C LYS A 121 -15.75 36.12 -49.12
N ASN A 122 -16.60 35.15 -49.48
CA ASN A 122 -16.92 34.02 -48.61
C ASN A 122 -15.70 33.10 -48.36
N THR A 123 -14.90 32.82 -49.39
CA THR A 123 -13.66 32.03 -49.25
C THR A 123 -12.62 32.74 -48.39
N LYS A 124 -12.46 34.07 -48.52
CA LYS A 124 -11.61 34.86 -47.63
C LYS A 124 -12.08 34.78 -46.17
N LYS A 125 -13.39 34.93 -45.92
CA LYS A 125 -13.95 34.82 -44.57
C LYS A 125 -13.73 33.43 -43.97
N MET A 126 -13.97 32.36 -44.74
CA MET A 126 -13.68 30.99 -44.29
C MET A 126 -12.21 30.77 -43.98
N LYS A 127 -11.29 31.32 -44.79
CA LYS A 127 -9.84 31.22 -44.51
C LYS A 127 -9.48 31.84 -43.16
N VAL A 128 -9.99 33.04 -42.88
CA VAL A 128 -9.77 33.72 -41.59
C VAL A 128 -10.35 32.89 -40.43
N ASP A 129 -11.59 32.38 -40.57
CA ASP A 129 -12.22 31.54 -39.53
C ASP A 129 -11.42 30.25 -39.26
N TYR A 130 -10.79 29.65 -40.28
CA TYR A 130 -9.91 28.49 -40.10
C TYR A 130 -8.57 28.87 -39.47
N GLU A 131 -7.99 30.01 -39.84
CA GLU A 131 -6.76 30.52 -39.22
C GLU A 131 -6.97 30.76 -37.72
N ASP A 132 -8.09 31.37 -37.33
CA ASP A 132 -8.44 31.59 -35.92
C ASP A 132 -8.65 30.27 -35.15
N LYS A 133 -9.29 29.28 -35.78
CA LYS A 133 -9.44 27.93 -35.21
C LYS A 133 -8.09 27.24 -35.02
N ILE A 134 -7.20 27.34 -36.01
CA ILE A 134 -5.84 26.79 -35.94
C ILE A 134 -5.08 27.45 -34.79
N LYS A 135 -5.16 28.78 -34.66
CA LYS A 135 -4.53 29.52 -33.56
C LYS A 135 -5.05 29.07 -32.20
N THR A 136 -6.37 28.97 -32.06
CA THR A 136 -7.02 28.50 -30.82
C THR A 136 -6.61 27.06 -30.47
N LEU A 137 -6.51 26.18 -31.46
CA LEU A 137 -6.06 24.80 -31.25
C LEU A 137 -4.58 24.75 -30.84
N ASN A 138 -3.73 25.57 -31.43
CA ASN A 138 -2.32 25.66 -31.06
C ASN A 138 -2.13 26.16 -29.62
N GLU A 139 -2.90 27.16 -29.18
CA GLU A 139 -2.89 27.63 -27.79
C GLU A 139 -3.31 26.52 -26.80
N LYS A 140 -4.33 25.72 -27.16
CA LYS A 140 -4.74 24.54 -26.38
C LYS A 140 -3.65 23.47 -26.34
N ILE A 141 -2.99 23.19 -27.46
CA ILE A 141 -1.88 22.22 -27.52
C ILE A 141 -0.75 22.65 -26.57
N ASN A 142 -0.34 23.92 -26.62
CA ASN A 142 0.71 24.44 -25.75
C ASN A 142 0.33 24.34 -24.27
N THR A 143 -0.92 24.68 -23.93
CA THR A 143 -1.42 24.58 -22.54
C THR A 143 -1.40 23.13 -22.05
N LEU A 144 -1.84 22.18 -22.88
CA LEU A 144 -1.81 20.75 -22.57
C LEU A 144 -0.37 20.22 -22.44
N GLN A 145 0.56 20.68 -23.28
CA GLN A 145 1.98 20.31 -23.18
C GLN A 145 2.60 20.80 -21.87
N THR A 146 2.34 22.05 -21.46
CA THR A 146 2.82 22.57 -20.17
C THR A 146 2.20 21.79 -19.00
N SER A 147 0.90 21.50 -19.06
CA SER A 147 0.23 20.69 -18.05
C SER A 147 0.84 19.28 -17.96
N LEU A 148 1.15 18.66 -19.10
CA LEU A 148 1.76 17.34 -19.15
C LEU A 148 3.15 17.35 -18.51
N GLU A 149 4.00 18.33 -18.83
CA GLU A 149 5.35 18.39 -18.25
C GLU A 149 5.32 18.65 -16.74
N ASN A 150 4.37 19.47 -16.25
CA ASN A 150 4.15 19.65 -14.81
C ASN A 150 3.70 18.34 -14.13
N THR A 151 2.76 17.58 -14.71
CA THR A 151 2.36 16.30 -14.12
C THR A 151 3.49 15.27 -14.10
N LYS A 152 4.39 15.32 -15.08
CA LYS A 152 5.56 14.44 -15.16
C LYS A 152 6.61 14.78 -14.09
N THR A 153 6.85 16.07 -13.82
CA THR A 153 7.75 16.49 -12.75
C THR A 153 7.18 16.11 -11.38
N ASP A 154 5.88 16.30 -11.16
CA ASP A 154 5.19 15.88 -9.94
C ASP A 154 5.25 14.37 -9.73
N LEU A 155 5.00 13.56 -10.77
CA LEU A 155 5.14 12.11 -10.70
C LEU A 155 6.57 11.68 -10.36
N SER A 156 7.58 12.32 -10.94
CA SER A 156 8.98 12.04 -10.62
C SER A 156 9.29 12.35 -9.15
N PHE A 157 8.76 13.45 -8.63
CA PHE A 157 8.90 13.83 -7.23
C PHE A 157 8.22 12.84 -6.28
N LEU A 158 6.98 12.44 -6.58
CA LEU A 158 6.26 11.42 -5.79
C LEU A 158 6.97 10.07 -5.82
N HIS A 159 7.57 9.67 -6.94
CA HIS A 159 8.38 8.45 -7.01
C HIS A 159 9.61 8.50 -6.09
N LYS A 160 10.27 9.66 -5.99
CA LYS A 160 11.39 9.85 -5.07
C LYS A 160 10.92 9.77 -3.61
N GLN A 161 9.82 10.45 -3.26
CA GLN A 161 9.25 10.36 -1.90
C GLN A 161 8.88 8.94 -1.52
N LYS A 162 8.18 8.21 -2.42
CA LYS A 162 7.81 6.82 -2.18
C LYS A 162 9.03 5.95 -1.87
N LYS A 163 10.13 6.12 -2.61
CA LYS A 163 11.37 5.38 -2.37
C LYS A 163 11.95 5.68 -0.98
N THR A 164 11.97 6.95 -0.58
CA THR A 164 12.44 7.36 0.76
C THR A 164 11.59 6.73 1.86
N TRP A 165 10.26 6.81 1.76
CA TRP A 165 9.37 6.20 2.75
C TRP A 165 9.50 4.67 2.82
N THR A 166 9.73 4.00 1.70
CA THR A 166 10.00 2.55 1.71
C THR A 166 11.30 2.21 2.44
N GLN A 167 12.35 3.01 2.29
CA GLN A 167 13.60 2.84 3.02
C GLN A 167 13.43 3.11 4.52
N GLU A 168 12.72 4.17 4.89
CA GLU A 168 12.40 4.46 6.29
C GLU A 168 11.56 3.35 6.93
N GLN A 169 10.60 2.80 6.20
CA GLN A 169 9.80 1.66 6.65
C GLN A 169 10.66 0.42 6.92
N GLU A 170 11.64 0.13 6.06
CA GLU A 170 12.58 -0.98 6.25
C GLU A 170 13.47 -0.76 7.48
N ILE A 171 13.98 0.45 7.68
CA ILE A 171 14.77 0.81 8.87
C ILE A 171 13.94 0.61 10.15
N MET A 172 12.73 1.14 10.21
CA MET A 172 11.85 0.98 11.37
C MET A 172 11.51 -0.49 11.66
N THR A 173 11.34 -1.30 10.61
CA THR A 173 11.09 -2.74 10.75
C THR A 173 12.29 -3.45 11.40
N ASN A 174 13.51 -3.13 10.97
CA ASN A 174 14.74 -3.67 11.55
C ASN A 174 14.96 -3.22 13.01
N GLU A 175 14.60 -1.98 13.34
CA GLU A 175 14.65 -1.47 14.71
C GLU A 175 13.65 -2.18 15.63
N LEU A 176 12.43 -2.43 15.15
CA LEU A 176 11.42 -3.22 15.87
C LEU A 176 11.91 -4.64 16.14
N ASP A 177 12.49 -5.32 15.15
CA ASP A 177 13.05 -6.66 15.34
C ASP A 177 14.18 -6.67 16.38
N THR A 178 15.04 -5.64 16.35
CA THR A 178 16.13 -5.49 17.33
C THR A 178 15.58 -5.27 18.74
N LEU A 179 14.57 -4.42 18.89
CA LEU A 179 13.91 -4.19 20.17
C LEU A 179 13.22 -5.45 20.68
N ASN A 180 12.55 -6.19 19.81
CA ASN A 180 11.86 -7.43 20.18
C ASN A 180 12.85 -8.50 20.70
N ARG A 181 14.01 -8.64 20.06
CA ARG A 181 15.09 -9.51 20.56
C ARG A 181 15.59 -9.08 21.95
N LYS A 182 15.73 -7.78 22.20
CA LYS A 182 16.14 -7.25 23.52
C LYS A 182 15.09 -7.50 24.60
N VAL A 183 13.81 -7.38 24.26
CA VAL A 183 12.70 -7.70 25.18
C VAL A 183 12.74 -9.18 25.54
N ASN A 184 12.80 -10.07 24.55
CA ASN A 184 12.86 -11.52 24.79
C ASN A 184 14.09 -11.92 25.64
N GLN A 185 15.25 -11.29 25.42
CA GLN A 185 16.42 -11.53 26.27
C GLN A 185 16.16 -11.10 27.72
N ARG A 186 15.56 -9.93 27.95
CA ARG A 186 15.24 -9.45 29.30
C ARG A 186 14.20 -10.32 30.00
N GLU A 187 13.23 -10.86 29.27
CA GLU A 187 12.25 -11.81 29.81
C GLU A 187 12.93 -13.10 30.26
N SER A 188 13.87 -13.63 29.47
CA SER A 188 14.70 -14.78 29.87
C SER A 188 15.50 -14.47 31.13
N ASP A 189 16.22 -13.34 31.16
CA ASP A 189 17.03 -12.94 32.32
C ASP A 189 16.17 -12.75 33.59
N TYR A 190 14.93 -12.26 33.44
CA TYR A 190 13.98 -12.12 34.54
C TYR A 190 13.52 -13.48 35.06
N SER A 191 13.20 -14.42 34.16
CA SER A 191 12.83 -15.79 34.53
C SER A 191 13.94 -16.48 35.33
N ASP A 192 15.19 -16.33 34.91
CA ASP A 192 16.35 -16.91 35.63
C ASP A 192 16.48 -16.32 37.04
N LYS A 193 16.37 -14.99 37.17
CA LYS A 193 16.39 -14.31 38.47
C LYS A 193 15.20 -14.68 39.35
N GLU A 194 14.03 -14.91 38.78
CA GLU A 194 12.86 -15.37 39.52
C GLU A 194 13.08 -16.77 40.09
N HIS A 195 13.68 -17.67 39.30
CA HIS A 195 14.05 -19.01 39.77
C HIS A 195 15.11 -18.95 40.88
N GLU A 196 16.14 -18.11 40.73
CA GLU A 196 17.16 -17.89 41.76
C GLU A 196 16.53 -17.34 43.06
N ALA A 197 15.63 -16.37 42.96
CA ALA A 197 14.92 -15.81 44.11
C ALA A 197 14.04 -16.86 44.82
N LYS A 198 13.42 -17.80 44.08
CA LYS A 198 12.67 -18.93 44.68
C LYS A 198 13.61 -19.85 45.46
N LYS A 199 14.76 -20.20 44.89
CA LYS A 199 15.77 -21.02 45.57
C LYS A 199 16.26 -20.38 46.87
N ILE A 200 16.59 -19.09 46.85
CA ILE A 200 17.03 -18.35 48.05
C ILE A 200 15.93 -18.34 49.12
N LYS A 201 14.66 -18.19 48.73
CA LYS A 201 13.53 -18.25 49.68
C LYS A 201 13.40 -19.62 50.34
N GLU A 202 13.61 -20.70 49.59
CA GLU A 202 13.60 -22.07 50.13
C GLU A 202 14.76 -22.28 51.12
N GLU A 203 15.98 -21.86 50.76
CA GLU A 203 17.15 -21.91 51.65
C GLU A 203 16.95 -21.11 52.95
N LEU A 204 16.36 -19.91 52.86
CA LEU A 204 16.04 -19.10 54.04
C LEU A 204 15.03 -19.80 54.95
N LYS A 205 14.01 -20.44 54.38
CA LYS A 205 13.01 -21.19 55.15
C LYS A 205 13.65 -22.38 55.88
N GLU A 206 14.53 -23.13 55.21
CA GLU A 206 15.27 -24.23 55.84
C GLU A 206 16.14 -23.75 57.02
N LEU A 207 16.80 -22.59 56.85
CA LEU A 207 17.60 -21.98 57.93
C LEU A 207 16.74 -21.51 59.11
N GLU A 208 15.56 -20.95 58.84
CA GLU A 208 14.60 -20.57 59.88
C GLU A 208 14.09 -21.78 60.67
N ASP A 209 13.74 -22.87 59.98
CA ASP A 209 13.32 -24.13 60.59
C ASP A 209 14.45 -24.73 61.43
N HIS A 210 15.68 -24.72 60.92
CA HIS A 210 16.86 -25.20 61.65
C HIS A 210 17.14 -24.35 62.91
N LYS A 211 17.03 -23.02 62.80
CA LYS A 211 17.16 -22.09 63.94
C LYS A 211 16.11 -22.39 65.01
N LEU A 212 14.87 -22.63 64.62
CA LEU A 212 13.79 -22.95 65.56
C LEU A 212 14.08 -24.25 66.31
N LYS A 213 14.56 -25.28 65.60
CA LYS A 213 14.97 -26.55 66.20
C LYS A 213 16.09 -26.38 67.24
N ILE A 214 17.14 -25.62 66.92
CA ILE A 214 18.23 -25.32 67.88
C ILE A 214 17.68 -24.60 69.12
N LEU A 215 16.78 -23.62 68.95
CA LEU A 215 16.19 -22.90 70.08
C LEU A 215 15.40 -23.84 71.00
N GLN A 216 14.66 -24.79 70.42
CA GLN A 216 13.94 -25.81 71.17
C GLN A 216 14.90 -26.72 71.95
N GLU A 217 15.95 -27.25 71.29
CA GLU A 217 16.97 -28.08 71.94
C GLU A 217 17.67 -27.34 73.09
N MET A 218 18.00 -26.06 72.91
CA MET A 218 18.56 -25.21 73.96
C MET A 218 17.60 -25.04 75.14
N GLN A 219 16.30 -24.90 74.89
CA GLN A 219 15.29 -24.79 75.94
C GLN A 219 15.16 -26.10 76.72
N GLU A 220 15.11 -27.24 76.04
CA GLU A 220 15.08 -28.57 76.66
C GLU A 220 16.33 -28.81 77.53
N PHE A 221 17.51 -28.44 77.02
CA PHE A 221 18.76 -28.53 77.78
C PHE A 221 18.75 -27.64 79.03
N ARG A 222 18.22 -26.41 78.94
CA ARG A 222 18.05 -25.52 80.10
C ARG A 222 17.14 -26.15 81.15
N GLN A 223 15.99 -26.70 80.74
CA GLN A 223 15.06 -27.38 81.64
C GLN A 223 15.69 -28.61 82.30
N ALA A 224 16.42 -29.43 81.53
CA ALA A 224 17.14 -30.59 82.04
C ALA A 224 18.18 -30.18 83.11
N ASN A 225 18.94 -29.12 82.85
CA ASN A 225 19.92 -28.58 83.81
C ASN A 225 19.27 -28.08 85.09
N VAL A 226 18.15 -27.36 85.01
CA VAL A 226 17.38 -26.93 86.19
C VAL A 226 16.94 -28.15 87.03
N CYS A 227 16.42 -29.19 86.38
CA CYS A 227 16.04 -30.44 87.02
C CYS A 227 17.23 -31.13 87.71
N LEU A 228 18.39 -31.19 87.05
CA LEU A 228 19.62 -31.76 87.63
C LEU A 228 20.10 -30.97 88.86
N ILE A 229 20.10 -29.64 88.79
CA ILE A 229 20.46 -28.77 89.93
C ILE A 229 19.49 -28.99 91.10
N ALA A 230 18.19 -29.08 90.82
CA ALA A 230 17.17 -29.35 91.84
C ALA A 230 17.38 -30.74 92.50
N ARG A 231 17.62 -31.79 91.70
CA ARG A 231 17.94 -33.14 92.19
C ARG A 231 19.19 -33.14 93.06
N ALA A 232 20.25 -32.44 92.64
CA ALA A 232 21.49 -32.32 93.42
C ALA A 232 21.26 -31.62 94.77
N LYS A 233 20.46 -30.53 94.79
CA LYS A 233 20.06 -29.83 96.03
C LYS A 233 19.28 -30.75 96.99
N ILE A 234 18.31 -31.52 96.48
CA ILE A 234 17.53 -32.48 97.28
C ILE A 234 18.45 -33.56 97.86
N THR A 235 19.32 -34.15 97.04
CA THR A 235 20.29 -35.17 97.50
C THR A 235 21.23 -34.62 98.57
N ARG A 236 21.72 -33.38 98.42
CA ARG A 236 22.54 -32.70 99.44
C ARG A 236 21.77 -32.50 100.74
N ARG A 237 20.50 -32.07 100.68
CA ARG A 237 19.62 -31.94 101.86
C ARG A 237 19.38 -33.29 102.54
N ARG A 238 19.08 -34.35 101.79
CA ARG A 238 18.92 -35.73 102.32
C ARG A 238 20.19 -36.22 103.03
N ARG A 239 21.37 -36.00 102.43
CA ARG A 239 22.67 -36.33 103.07
C ARG A 239 22.89 -35.55 104.37
N LYS A 240 22.56 -34.25 104.40
CA LYS A 240 22.65 -33.43 105.64
C LYS A 240 21.71 -33.94 106.74
N ARG A 241 20.46 -34.28 106.40
CA ARG A 241 19.50 -34.87 107.36
C ARG A 241 20.02 -36.18 107.93
N ARG A 242 20.41 -37.15 107.07
CA ARG A 242 21.00 -38.42 107.51
C ARG A 242 22.20 -38.24 108.43
N ARG A 243 23.11 -37.30 108.13
CA ARG A 243 24.25 -36.99 109.01
C ARG A 243 23.81 -36.45 110.37
N SER A 244 22.75 -35.63 110.41
CA SER A 244 22.22 -35.07 111.65
C SER A 244 21.50 -36.13 112.48
N GLU A 245 20.73 -37.00 111.83
CA GLU A 245 20.06 -38.17 112.42
C GLU A 245 21.07 -39.16 113.01
N ILE A 246 22.15 -39.49 112.28
CA ILE A 246 23.24 -40.32 112.81
C ILE A 246 23.89 -39.67 114.04
N LYS A 247 24.13 -38.35 114.02
CA LYS A 247 24.68 -37.63 115.18
C LYS A 247 23.73 -37.67 116.37
N TRP A 248 22.45 -37.45 116.15
CA TRP A 248 21.41 -37.49 117.17
C TRP A 248 21.28 -38.90 117.78
N ASN A 249 21.18 -39.95 116.96
CA ASN A 249 21.16 -41.34 117.42
C ASN A 249 22.40 -41.70 118.25
N ARG A 250 23.59 -41.21 117.87
CA ARG A 250 24.82 -41.40 118.66
C ARG A 250 24.72 -40.72 120.02
N GLN A 251 24.27 -39.47 120.07
CA GLN A 251 24.07 -38.73 121.33
C GLN A 251 23.04 -39.42 122.22
N GLU A 252 21.93 -39.86 121.66
CA GLU A 252 20.87 -40.55 122.39
C GLU A 252 21.38 -41.89 122.94
N LYS A 253 22.10 -42.68 122.12
CA LYS A 253 22.76 -43.90 122.57
C LYS A 253 23.71 -43.65 123.75
N THR A 254 24.57 -42.63 123.66
CA THR A 254 25.47 -42.28 124.78
C THR A 254 24.72 -41.88 126.05
N LYS A 255 23.55 -41.22 125.93
CA LYS A 255 22.68 -40.92 127.09
C LYS A 255 22.08 -42.18 127.69
N TRP A 256 21.58 -43.09 126.86
CA TRP A 256 21.07 -44.40 127.31
C TRP A 256 22.15 -45.22 127.99
N ASP A 257 23.33 -45.36 127.37
CA ASP A 257 24.48 -46.07 127.92
C ASP A 257 24.89 -45.47 129.28
N SER A 258 24.92 -44.13 129.39
CA SER A 258 25.20 -43.44 130.66
C SER A 258 24.13 -43.73 131.72
N THR A 259 22.86 -43.73 131.34
CA THR A 259 21.73 -44.03 132.23
C THR A 259 21.78 -45.47 132.73
N ILE A 260 22.10 -46.42 131.85
CA ILE A 260 22.30 -47.84 132.18
C ILE A 260 23.49 -47.99 133.14
N LEU A 261 24.62 -47.33 132.86
CA LEU A 261 25.80 -47.38 133.72
C LEU A 261 25.49 -46.83 135.13
N ILE A 262 24.73 -45.74 135.23
CA ILE A 262 24.26 -45.19 136.51
C ILE A 262 23.39 -46.21 137.25
N ARG A 263 22.41 -46.84 136.57
CA ARG A 263 21.57 -47.88 137.17
C ARG A 263 22.37 -49.09 137.65
N LEU A 264 23.35 -49.56 136.87
CA LEU A 264 24.22 -50.67 137.24
C LEU A 264 25.08 -50.31 138.47
N LYS A 265 25.62 -49.10 138.54
CA LYS A 265 26.37 -48.62 139.72
C LYS A 265 25.49 -48.54 140.96
N LEU A 266 24.25 -48.06 140.84
CA LEU A 266 23.26 -48.04 141.93
C LEU A 266 22.92 -49.46 142.40
N ASN A 267 22.64 -50.38 141.48
CA ASN A 267 22.37 -51.77 141.82
C ASN A 267 23.57 -52.44 142.51
N PHE A 268 24.78 -52.23 141.99
CA PHE A 268 26.00 -52.74 142.61
C PHE A 268 26.22 -52.17 144.02
N PHE A 269 25.93 -50.88 144.21
CA PHE A 269 25.94 -50.25 145.53
C PHE A 269 24.94 -50.90 146.48
N HIS A 270 23.68 -51.09 146.05
CA HIS A 270 22.66 -51.79 146.85
C HIS A 270 23.06 -53.23 147.19
N LEU A 271 23.60 -54.00 146.23
CA LEU A 271 24.13 -55.34 146.46
C LEU A 271 25.30 -55.34 147.44
N SER A 272 26.23 -54.39 147.32
CA SER A 272 27.35 -54.25 148.26
C SER A 272 26.88 -53.93 149.68
N CYS A 273 25.92 -53.02 149.83
CA CYS A 273 25.28 -52.74 151.13
C CYS A 273 24.58 -53.98 151.70
N PHE A 274 23.87 -54.74 150.86
CA PHE A 274 23.20 -55.98 151.26
C PHE A 274 24.20 -57.05 151.70
N TYR A 275 25.30 -57.21 150.98
CA TYR A 275 26.37 -58.15 151.33
C TYR A 275 27.07 -57.76 152.65
N ARG A 276 27.31 -56.46 152.88
CA ARG A 276 27.79 -55.95 154.17
C ARG A 276 26.82 -56.24 155.32
N MET A 277 25.52 -56.06 155.08
CA MET A 277 24.49 -56.42 156.06
C MET A 277 24.49 -57.91 156.38
N LEU A 278 24.63 -58.78 155.38
CA LEU A 278 24.75 -60.24 155.58
C LEU A 278 26.02 -60.63 156.34
N ILE A 279 27.17 -60.01 156.04
CA ILE A 279 28.41 -60.25 156.79
C ILE A 279 28.25 -59.83 158.26
N LEU A 280 27.64 -58.66 158.52
CA LEU A 280 27.35 -58.20 159.88
C LEU A 280 26.37 -59.13 160.60
N HIS A 281 25.37 -59.67 159.90
CA HIS A 281 24.42 -60.64 160.46
C HIS A 281 25.08 -61.98 160.79
N HIS A 282 26.05 -62.42 159.98
CA HIS A 282 26.77 -63.67 160.23
C HIS A 282 27.75 -63.53 161.42
N GLN A 283 28.35 -62.34 161.61
CA GLN A 283 29.20 -62.04 162.77
C GLN A 283 28.44 -61.93 164.09
N THR A 284 27.12 -61.71 164.05
CA THR A 284 26.25 -61.73 165.25
C THR A 284 25.76 -63.14 165.63
N GLU A 285 25.94 -64.15 164.77
CA GLU A 285 25.56 -65.55 165.08
C GLU A 285 26.73 -66.39 165.63
N GLU A 286 27.96 -65.85 165.68
CA GLU A 286 29.15 -66.50 166.29
C GLU A 286 29.49 -65.96 167.70
N GLN A 287 28.56 -65.26 168.36
CA GLN A 287 28.63 -64.85 169.78
C GLN A 287 27.50 -65.50 170.59
#